data_AF-F8WH71-F1
#
_entry.id   AF-F8WH71-F1
#
_cell.length_a   1.000
_cell.length_b   1.000
_cell.length_c   1.000
_cell.angle_alpha   90.00
_cell.angle_beta   90.00
_cell.angle_gamma   90.00
#
_symmetry.space_group_name_H-M   'P 1'
#
loop_
_entity.id
_entity.type
_entity.pdbx_description
1 polymer ?
#
loop_
_entity_poly.entity_id
_entity_poly.type
_entity_poly.pdbx_seq_one_letter_code
_entity_poly.pdbx_strand_id
1 'polypeptide(L)'
;MAEYLASIFGTEKDKVNCSFYFKIGACRHGDRCSRLHNKPTFSQTIVLLNLYRNPQNTAQTADGSHCHVSDVEVQEHYDNFFEEVFTELQEKYGEIEEMNVCDNLGDHLVGNVYVKVPVAPCLEPRSGNISVPMATTETSQPEDYR
;
A
#
# COMPACT_ATOMS: atom_id res chain seq x y z
N MET A 1 -33.35 6.29 1.64
CA MET A 1 -32.86 5.40 0.55
C MET A 1 -31.36 5.59 0.30
N ALA A 2 -30.89 6.83 0.14
CA ALA A 2 -29.47 7.14 -0.06
C ALA A 2 -28.57 6.72 1.12
N GLU A 3 -29.02 6.89 2.36
CA GLU A 3 -28.26 6.51 3.57
C GLU A 3 -28.05 4.99 3.68
N TYR A 4 -29.02 4.19 3.25
CA TYR A 4 -28.89 2.72 3.25
C TYR A 4 -27.85 2.26 2.23
N LEU A 5 -27.84 2.86 1.04
CA LEU A 5 -26.85 2.56 0.00
C LEU A 5 -25.44 3.03 0.40
N ALA A 6 -25.31 4.20 1.05
CA ALA A 6 -24.05 4.69 1.62
C ALA A 6 -23.52 3.76 2.72
N SER A 7 -24.39 3.12 3.51
CA SER A 7 -23.99 2.15 4.54
C SER A 7 -23.48 0.82 3.97
N ILE A 8 -23.77 0.53 2.70
CA ILE A 8 -23.38 -0.71 2.03
C ILE A 8 -22.07 -0.52 1.28
N PHE A 9 -21.88 0.61 0.60
CA PHE A 9 -20.72 0.82 -0.26
C PHE A 9 -19.42 0.84 0.56
N GLY A 10 -18.48 -0.04 0.22
CA GLY A 10 -17.18 -0.14 0.90
C GLY A 10 -17.21 -0.81 2.28
N THR A 11 -18.36 -1.32 2.74
CA THR A 11 -18.48 -2.08 3.99
C THR A 11 -18.60 -3.57 3.73
N GLU A 12 -18.47 -4.41 4.78
CA GLU A 12 -18.62 -5.87 4.66
C GLU A 12 -20.03 -6.30 4.23
N LYS A 13 -21.00 -5.38 4.31
CA LYS A 13 -22.37 -5.58 3.84
C LYS A 13 -22.47 -5.53 2.32
N ASP A 14 -21.46 -5.01 1.63
CA ASP A 14 -21.34 -5.11 0.18
C ASP A 14 -21.00 -6.56 -0.22
N LYS A 15 -21.97 -7.21 -0.88
CA LYS A 15 -21.81 -8.57 -1.41
C LYS A 15 -21.13 -8.59 -2.78
N VAL A 16 -21.03 -7.44 -3.44
CA VAL A 16 -20.50 -7.29 -4.80
C VAL A 16 -19.03 -6.90 -4.76
N ASN A 17 -18.69 -5.86 -3.98
CA ASN A 17 -17.33 -5.37 -3.89
C ASN A 17 -16.54 -6.02 -2.75
N CYS A 18 -15.24 -6.18 -2.95
CA CYS A 18 -14.34 -6.62 -1.91
C CYS A 18 -14.09 -5.47 -0.92
N SER A 19 -14.58 -5.61 0.31
CA SER A 19 -14.38 -4.62 1.37
C SER A 19 -12.89 -4.41 1.69
N PHE A 20 -12.08 -5.47 1.68
CA PHE A 20 -10.64 -5.40 1.93
C PHE A 20 -9.90 -4.63 0.84
N TYR A 21 -10.17 -4.93 -0.42
CA TYR A 21 -9.55 -4.21 -1.53
C TYR A 21 -10.00 -2.75 -1.55
N PHE A 22 -11.28 -2.48 -1.25
CA PHE A 22 -11.81 -1.13 -1.25
C PHE A 22 -11.17 -0.26 -0.16
N LYS A 23 -10.97 -0.79 1.05
CA LYS A 23 -10.37 -0.05 2.17
C LYS A 23 -8.84 -0.01 2.09
N ILE A 24 -8.21 -1.16 1.85
CA ILE A 24 -6.76 -1.34 2.02
C ILE A 24 -6.01 -1.30 0.68
N GLY A 25 -6.71 -1.37 -0.45
CA GLY A 25 -6.08 -1.47 -1.78
C GLY A 25 -5.47 -2.84 -2.08
N ALA A 26 -5.60 -3.80 -1.15
CA ALA A 26 -4.99 -5.12 -1.24
C ALA A 26 -5.94 -6.21 -0.72
N CYS A 27 -5.82 -7.41 -1.29
CA CYS A 27 -6.61 -8.56 -0.90
C CYS A 27 -5.77 -9.82 -0.93
N ARG A 28 -5.87 -10.66 0.11
CA ARG A 28 -5.18 -11.96 0.20
C ARG A 28 -5.48 -12.92 -0.95
N HIS A 29 -6.63 -12.77 -1.61
CA HIS A 29 -7.02 -13.63 -2.73
C HIS A 29 -6.52 -13.09 -4.08
N GLY A 30 -5.98 -11.87 -4.13
CA GLY A 30 -5.54 -11.22 -5.36
C GLY A 30 -6.62 -11.27 -6.45
N ASP A 31 -6.24 -11.65 -7.66
CA ASP A 31 -7.15 -11.76 -8.80
C ASP A 31 -8.12 -12.96 -8.71
N ARG A 32 -7.89 -13.89 -7.78
CA ARG A 32 -8.80 -15.03 -7.53
C ARG A 32 -9.91 -14.70 -6.54
N CYS A 33 -10.05 -13.44 -6.13
CA CYS A 33 -11.11 -13.03 -5.22
C CYS A 33 -12.49 -13.24 -5.86
N SER A 34 -13.44 -13.75 -5.09
CA SER A 34 -14.82 -13.93 -5.55
C SER A 34 -15.60 -12.60 -5.61
N ARG A 35 -15.06 -11.54 -5.03
CA ARG A 35 -15.65 -10.19 -5.00
C ARG A 35 -14.87 -9.26 -5.91
N LEU A 36 -15.53 -8.21 -6.41
CA LEU A 36 -14.92 -7.29 -7.36
C LEU A 36 -13.86 -6.38 -6.70
N HIS A 37 -12.73 -6.24 -7.40
CA HIS A 37 -11.64 -5.30 -7.09
C HIS A 37 -11.72 -4.13 -8.06
N ASN A 38 -12.43 -3.07 -7.67
CA ASN A 38 -12.56 -1.89 -8.51
C ASN A 38 -11.34 -0.98 -8.34
N LYS A 39 -10.56 -0.80 -9.42
CA LYS A 39 -9.43 0.13 -9.44
C LYS A 39 -9.94 1.52 -9.81
N PRO A 40 -9.88 2.51 -8.90
CA PRO A 40 -10.26 3.87 -9.21
C PRO A 40 -9.37 4.43 -10.32
N THR A 41 -9.97 5.19 -11.24
CA THR A 41 -9.23 5.90 -12.31
C THR A 41 -8.54 7.16 -11.80
N PHE A 42 -8.91 7.63 -10.61
CA PHE A 42 -8.34 8.79 -9.94
C PHE A 42 -8.38 8.55 -8.42
N SER A 43 -7.26 8.80 -7.73
CA SER A 43 -7.18 8.76 -6.27
C SER A 43 -6.17 9.78 -5.76
N GLN A 44 -6.36 10.19 -4.51
CA GLN A 44 -5.39 10.96 -3.72
C GLN A 44 -4.26 10.08 -3.17
N THR A 45 -4.49 8.77 -3.10
CA THR A 45 -3.57 7.80 -2.50
C THR A 45 -3.06 6.82 -3.55
N ILE A 46 -1.75 6.70 -3.60
CA ILE A 46 -0.96 5.82 -4.46
C ILE A 46 -0.49 4.64 -3.62
N VAL A 47 -0.57 3.42 -4.17
CA VAL A 47 -0.04 2.22 -3.51
C VAL A 47 1.02 1.58 -4.39
N LEU A 48 2.23 1.47 -3.86
CA LEU A 48 3.35 0.76 -4.47
C LEU A 48 3.44 -0.61 -3.80
N LEU A 49 3.04 -1.66 -4.51
CA LEU A 49 2.97 -3.01 -3.95
C LEU A 49 4.36 -3.63 -3.84
N ASN A 50 4.66 -4.28 -2.70
CA ASN A 50 5.87 -5.06 -2.46
C ASN A 50 7.18 -4.31 -2.84
N LEU A 51 7.23 -3.01 -2.52
CA LEU A 51 8.37 -2.15 -2.80
C LEU A 51 9.45 -2.30 -1.74
N TYR A 52 9.07 -2.28 -0.46
CA TYR A 52 10.00 -2.45 0.64
C TYR A 52 10.27 -3.93 0.91
N ARG A 53 11.54 -4.32 0.98
CA ARG A 53 11.94 -5.67 1.40
C ARG A 53 12.81 -5.58 2.64
N ASN A 54 12.22 -5.93 3.77
CA ASN A 54 12.95 -5.99 5.03
C ASN A 54 14.07 -7.05 4.95
N PRO A 55 15.34 -6.67 5.20
CA PRO A 55 16.47 -7.60 5.25
C PRO A 55 16.27 -8.77 6.21
N GLN A 56 15.53 -8.57 7.32
CA GLN A 56 15.23 -9.63 8.28
C GLN A 56 14.23 -10.65 7.73
N ASN A 57 13.31 -10.23 6.85
CA ASN A 57 12.33 -11.13 6.25
C ASN A 57 12.91 -11.90 5.06
N THR A 58 13.89 -11.33 4.36
CA THR A 58 14.61 -12.00 3.26
C THR A 58 15.74 -12.91 3.74
N ALA A 59 16.17 -12.77 5.00
CA ALA A 59 17.19 -13.58 5.66
C ALA A 59 16.80 -15.05 5.93
N GLN A 60 15.56 -15.47 5.64
CA GLN A 60 15.18 -16.90 5.66
C GLN A 60 15.80 -17.62 4.45
N THR A 61 17.08 -17.99 4.57
CA THR A 61 17.73 -18.90 3.64
C THR A 61 17.14 -20.31 3.79
N ALA A 62 17.09 -21.06 2.70
CA ALA A 62 16.61 -22.45 2.65
C ALA A 62 17.40 -23.42 3.57
N ASP A 63 18.52 -22.96 4.13
CA ASP A 63 19.41 -23.72 5.03
C ASP A 63 19.06 -23.53 6.52
N GLY A 64 18.05 -22.70 6.85
CA GLY A 64 17.66 -22.44 8.24
C GLY A 64 18.69 -21.63 9.05
N SER A 65 19.75 -21.15 8.39
CA SER A 65 20.74 -20.26 8.99
C SER A 65 20.15 -18.84 9.05
N HIS A 66 19.79 -18.39 10.26
CA HIS A 66 19.47 -17.01 10.52
C HIS A 66 20.74 -16.16 10.33
N CYS A 67 20.84 -15.39 9.25
CA CYS A 67 21.71 -14.22 9.27
C CYS A 67 21.09 -13.23 10.25
N HIS A 68 21.70 -13.13 11.43
CA HIS A 68 21.32 -12.17 12.45
C HIS A 68 21.76 -10.78 11.97
N VAL A 69 20.93 -10.15 11.13
CA VAL A 69 21.08 -8.73 10.82
C VAL A 69 20.75 -7.98 12.10
N SER A 70 21.64 -7.11 12.56
CA SER A 70 21.42 -6.36 13.78
C SER A 70 20.28 -5.35 13.60
N ASP A 71 19.55 -5.03 14.66
CA ASP A 71 18.45 -4.06 14.60
C ASP A 71 18.92 -2.68 14.09
N VAL A 72 20.20 -2.35 14.31
CA VAL A 72 20.83 -1.12 13.82
C VAL A 72 20.95 -1.11 12.29
N GLU A 73 21.45 -2.19 11.70
CA GLU A 73 21.58 -2.32 10.25
C GLU A 73 20.21 -2.31 9.55
N VAL A 74 19.19 -2.88 10.19
CA VAL A 74 17.81 -2.88 9.67
C VAL A 74 17.22 -1.48 9.68
N GLN A 75 17.45 -0.73 10.77
CA GLN A 75 17.01 0.64 10.87
C GLN A 75 17.71 1.52 9.82
N GLU A 76 19.03 1.39 9.64
CA GLU A 76 19.77 2.12 8.60
C GLU A 76 19.26 1.79 7.20
N HIS A 77 18.97 0.52 6.91
CA HIS A 77 18.39 0.12 5.63
C HIS A 77 17.00 0.74 5.41
N TYR A 78 16.17 0.77 6.46
CA TYR A 78 14.85 1.40 6.41
C TYR A 78 14.94 2.92 6.18
N ASP A 79 15.81 3.61 6.91
CA ASP A 79 15.96 5.06 6.82
C ASP A 79 16.45 5.47 5.41
N ASN A 80 17.44 4.75 4.87
CA ASN A 80 17.93 4.97 3.51
C ASN A 80 16.82 4.74 2.47
N PHE A 81 16.07 3.64 2.59
CA PHE A 81 14.95 3.34 1.70
C PHE A 81 13.87 4.41 1.76
N PHE A 82 13.51 4.86 2.96
CA PHE A 82 12.47 5.85 3.16
C PHE A 82 12.86 7.19 2.53
N GLU A 83 14.11 7.64 2.73
CA GLU A 83 14.63 8.88 2.15
C GLU A 83 14.65 8.84 0.60
N GLU A 84 15.13 7.75 0.01
CA GLU A 84 15.18 7.57 -1.44
C GLU A 84 13.77 7.61 -2.05
N VAL A 85 12.84 6.82 -1.49
CA VAL A 85 11.46 6.75 -2.01
C VAL A 85 10.74 8.08 -1.82
N PHE A 86 10.90 8.72 -0.66
CA PHE A 86 10.27 10.01 -0.39
C PHE A 86 10.74 11.08 -1.37
N THR A 87 12.06 11.19 -1.59
CA THR A 87 12.66 12.18 -2.50
C THR A 87 12.23 11.95 -3.95
N GLU A 88 12.28 10.71 -4.42
CA GLU A 88 11.87 10.33 -5.78
C GLU A 88 10.38 10.60 -6.03
N LEU A 89 9.53 10.33 -5.05
CA LEU A 89 8.10 10.60 -5.15
C LEU A 89 7.82 12.09 -5.08
N GLN A 90 8.56 12.84 -4.27
CA GLN A 90 8.38 14.28 -4.17
C GLN A 90 8.76 14.98 -5.48
N GLU A 91 9.81 14.53 -6.16
CA GLU A 91 10.21 15.07 -7.46
C GLU A 91 9.19 14.73 -8.57
N LYS A 92 8.65 13.51 -8.58
CA LYS A 92 7.72 13.05 -9.63
C LYS A 92 6.29 13.54 -9.44
N TYR A 93 5.81 13.52 -8.20
CA TYR A 93 4.39 13.71 -7.87
C TYR A 93 4.11 15.03 -7.12
N GLY A 94 5.14 15.76 -6.69
CA GLY A 94 5.03 17.00 -5.95
C GLY A 94 4.99 16.77 -4.43
N GLU A 95 4.36 17.68 -3.70
CA GLU A 95 4.27 17.59 -2.24
C GLU A 95 3.59 16.29 -1.80
N ILE A 96 4.18 15.62 -0.79
CA ILE A 96 3.62 14.41 -0.19
C ILE A 96 2.99 14.80 1.14
N GLU A 97 1.72 14.47 1.35
CA GLU A 97 1.06 14.68 2.64
C GLU A 97 1.44 13.60 3.65
N GLU A 98 1.47 12.34 3.21
CA GLU A 98 1.69 11.19 4.09
C GLU A 98 2.33 10.03 3.30
N MET A 99 3.28 9.33 3.91
CA MET A 99 3.90 8.12 3.36
C MET A 99 4.00 7.03 4.44
N ASN A 100 3.43 5.85 4.17
CA ASN A 100 3.41 4.71 5.08
C ASN A 100 4.02 3.49 4.40
N VAL A 101 4.95 2.83 5.07
CA VAL A 101 5.57 1.58 4.62
C VAL A 101 5.06 0.43 5.49
N CYS A 102 4.58 -0.64 4.86
CA CYS A 102 4.03 -1.81 5.54
C CYS A 102 5.10 -2.89 5.74
N ASP A 103 5.38 -3.25 7.00
CA ASP A 103 6.21 -4.41 7.37
C ASP A 103 5.35 -5.64 7.71
N ASN A 104 4.25 -5.85 6.97
CA ASN A 104 3.42 -7.04 7.13
C ASN A 104 4.12 -8.29 6.57
N LEU A 105 3.86 -9.47 7.15
CA LEU A 105 4.39 -10.75 6.63
C LEU A 105 3.53 -11.40 5.54
N GLY A 106 2.28 -10.96 5.39
CA GLY A 106 1.37 -11.55 4.42
C GLY A 106 1.68 -11.08 3.00
N ASP A 107 1.73 -12.01 2.04
CA ASP A 107 2.10 -11.76 0.62
C ASP A 107 1.32 -10.63 -0.08
N HIS A 108 0.14 -10.28 0.44
CA HIS A 108 -0.73 -9.25 -0.10
C HIS A 108 -0.48 -7.85 0.48
N LEU A 109 0.21 -7.74 1.61
CA LEU A 109 0.50 -6.49 2.33
C LEU A 109 1.99 -6.24 2.55
N VAL A 110 2.82 -7.28 2.43
CA VAL A 110 4.26 -7.20 2.65
C VAL A 110 4.88 -6.16 1.74
N GLY A 111 5.60 -5.22 2.34
CA GLY A 111 6.37 -4.22 1.62
C GLY A 111 5.54 -3.19 0.87
N ASN A 112 4.22 -3.12 1.09
CA ASN A 112 3.38 -2.12 0.44
C ASN A 112 3.71 -0.73 0.96
N VAL A 113 3.84 0.23 0.05
CA VAL A 113 4.06 1.65 0.39
C VAL A 113 2.85 2.46 -0.07
N TYR A 114 2.23 3.14 0.88
CA TYR A 114 1.07 3.99 0.67
C TYR A 114 1.51 5.44 0.72
N VAL A 115 1.16 6.21 -0.31
CA VAL A 115 1.58 7.61 -0.43
C VAL A 115 0.35 8.45 -0.71
N LYS A 116 0.07 9.41 0.14
CA LYS A 116 -1.01 10.37 -0.03
C LYS A 116 -0.44 11.67 -0.59
N VAL A 117 -0.99 12.11 -1.71
CA VAL A 117 -0.64 13.38 -2.36
C VAL A 117 -1.83 14.34 -2.26
N PRO A 118 -1.59 15.65 -2.12
CA PRO A 118 -2.65 16.63 -2.13
C PRO A 118 -3.33 16.62 -3.50
N VAL A 119 -4.62 16.94 -3.54
CA VAL A 119 -5.41 17.04 -4.78
C VAL A 119 -4.93 18.24 -5.60
N ALA A 120 -3.79 18.12 -6.26
CA ALA A 120 -3.40 18.99 -7.35
C ALA A 120 -4.04 18.45 -8.64
N PRO A 121 -4.57 19.31 -9.53
CA PRO A 121 -5.16 18.86 -10.77
C PRO A 121 -4.06 18.27 -11.66
N CYS A 122 -4.24 16.99 -12.03
CA CYS A 122 -3.49 16.27 -13.06
C CYS A 122 -2.05 15.82 -12.69
N LEU A 123 -1.96 14.76 -11.88
CA LEU A 123 -0.89 13.78 -12.05
C LEU A 123 -1.27 12.83 -13.20
N GLU A 124 -1.04 13.26 -14.43
CA GLU A 124 -0.87 12.28 -15.51
C GLU A 124 0.48 11.56 -15.27
N PRO A 125 0.54 10.23 -15.39
CA PRO A 125 1.80 9.51 -15.27
C PRO A 125 2.73 9.99 -16.38
N ARG A 126 3.72 10.83 -16.02
CA ARG A 126 4.82 11.19 -16.93
C ARG A 126 5.66 9.94 -17.15
N SER A 127 5.33 9.20 -18.21
CA SER A 127 6.14 8.19 -18.89
C SER A 127 7.00 7.32 -17.96
N GLY A 128 6.38 6.31 -17.36
CA GLY A 128 7.08 5.23 -16.66
C GLY A 128 6.09 4.10 -16.43
N ASN A 129 6.47 2.87 -16.76
CA ASN A 129 5.59 1.68 -16.76
C ASN A 129 5.22 1.19 -15.34
N ILE A 130 4.86 2.09 -14.43
CA ILE A 130 4.39 1.75 -13.10
C ILE A 130 2.86 1.77 -13.15
N SER A 131 2.27 0.60 -13.37
CA SER A 131 0.85 0.39 -13.14
C SER A 131 0.58 0.44 -11.64
N VAL A 132 0.44 1.64 -11.07
CA VAL A 132 0.10 1.80 -9.65
C VAL A 132 -1.36 1.39 -9.47
N PRO A 133 -1.68 0.33 -8.69
CA PRO A 133 -3.03 0.14 -8.22
C PRO A 133 -3.35 1.27 -7.24
N MET A 134 -4.12 2.25 -7.71
CA MET A 134 -4.62 3.32 -6.86
C MET A 134 -5.62 2.74 -5.85
N ALA A 135 -5.45 3.04 -4.56
CA ALA A 135 -6.41 2.67 -3.53
C ALA A 135 -7.17 3.93 -3.11
N THR A 136 -8.50 3.85 -2.99
CA THR A 136 -9.30 4.87 -2.33
C THR A 136 -9.27 4.57 -0.84
N THR A 137 -8.42 5.26 -0.08
CA THR A 137 -8.54 5.22 1.37
C THR A 137 -8.69 6.62 1.89
N GLU A 138 -9.88 6.96 2.38
CA GLU A 138 -10.00 7.97 3.42
C GLU A 138 -9.18 7.46 4.60
N THR A 139 -8.08 8.16 4.93
CA THR A 139 -7.16 7.80 6.01
C THR A 139 -7.91 7.73 7.34
N SER A 140 -8.42 6.55 7.69
CA SER A 140 -8.69 6.17 9.07
C SER A 140 -7.60 5.18 9.47
N GLN A 141 -6.73 5.64 10.37
CA GLN A 141 -5.53 4.98 10.88
C GLN A 141 -5.69 3.46 11.08
N PRO A 142 -4.68 2.64 10.73
CA PRO A 142 -4.65 1.22 11.08
C PRO A 142 -4.09 1.04 12.50
N GLU A 143 -4.86 1.41 13.53
CA GLU A 143 -4.44 1.23 14.95
C GLU A 143 -4.76 -0.16 15.53
N ASP A 144 -5.40 -1.07 14.78
CA ASP A 144 -5.76 -2.39 15.33
C ASP A 144 -5.83 -3.47 14.24
N TYR A 145 -4.69 -4.08 13.93
CA TYR A 145 -4.68 -5.43 13.38
C TYR A 145 -3.54 -6.23 14.02
N ARG A 146 -3.84 -6.76 15.21
CA ARG A 146 -3.05 -7.73 15.95
C ARG A 146 -3.62 -9.14 15.76
#